data_AF-A0A2K3LZT7-F1
#
_entry.id   AF-A0A2K3LZT7-F1
#
_cell.length_a   1.000
_cell.length_b   1.000
_cell.length_c   1.000
_cell.angle_alpha   90.00
_cell.angle_beta   90.00
_cell.angle_gamma   90.00
#
_symmetry.space_group_name_H-M   'P 1'
#
loop_
_entity.id
_entity.type
_entity.pdbx_description
1 polymer ?
#
loop_
_entity_poly.entity_id
_entity_poly.type
_entity_poly.pdbx_seq_one_letter_code
_entity_poly.pdbx_strand_id
1 'polypeptide(L)' 'MILVAIVAEVMEEYTALLSRVVEQVFRSAPVPRRVRLLILRSLPFVSSQPRRIQFQPH' A
#
# COMPACT_ATOMS: atom_id res chain seq x y z
N MET A 1 21.32 -6.97 19.88
CA MET A 1 21.27 -5.68 19.14
C MET A 1 22.09 -5.73 17.84
N ILE A 2 23.27 -6.35 17.82
CA ILE A 2 24.11 -6.43 16.60
C ILE A 2 23.45 -7.19 15.43
N LEU A 3 22.73 -8.28 15.71
CA LEU A 3 21.99 -9.03 14.68
C LEU A 3 20.95 -8.16 13.96
N VAL A 4 20.26 -7.30 14.72
CA VAL A 4 19.24 -6.40 14.16
C VAL A 4 19.89 -5.37 13.25
N ALA A 5 21.07 -4.85 13.61
CA ALA A 5 21.81 -3.92 12.77
C ALA A 5 22.23 -4.57 11.44
N ILE A 6 22.75 -5.80 11.49
CA ILE A 6 23.14 -6.55 10.29
C ILE A 6 21.92 -6.83 9.41
N VAL A 7 20.80 -7.26 9.99
CA VAL A 7 19.55 -7.49 9.25
C VAL A 7 19.05 -6.19 8.63
N ALA A 8 19.12 -5.06 9.34
CA ALA A 8 18.70 -3.76 8.82
C ALA A 8 19.55 -3.32 7.63
N GLU A 9 20.87 -3.49 7.71
CA GLU A 9 21.81 -3.17 6.63
C GLU A 9 21.52 -3.99 5.36
N VAL A 10 21.32 -5.30 5.51
CA VAL A 10 20.94 -6.18 4.38
C VAL A 10 19.55 -5.84 3.82
N MET A 11 18.60 -5.47 4.69
CA MET A 11 17.26 -5.07 4.28
C MET A 11 17.27 -3.75 3.49
N GLU A 12 18.16 -2.82 3.81
CA GLU A 12 18.31 -1.56 3.08
C GLU A 12 18.73 -1.81 1.62
N GLU A 13 19.76 -2.64 1.41
CA GLU A 13 20.22 -2.98 0.06
C GLU A 13 19.18 -3.80 -0.70
N TYR A 14 18.54 -4.78 -0.03
CA TYR A 14 17.47 -5.58 -0.62
C TYR A 14 16.28 -4.71 -1.05
N THR A 15 15.84 -3.78 -0.21
CA THR A 15 14.70 -2.90 -0.53
C THR A 15 15.03 -1.92 -1.64
N ALA A 16 16.28 -1.43 -1.73
CA ALA A 16 16.73 -0.61 -2.84
C ALA A 16 16.63 -1.37 -4.18
N LEU A 17 17.08 -2.64 -4.22
CA LEU A 17 16.93 -3.47 -5.42
C LEU A 17 15.47 -3.78 -5.73
N LEU A 18 14.70 -4.16 -4.71
CA LEU A 18 13.28 -4.47 -4.83
C LEU A 18 12.50 -3.28 -5.39
N SER A 19 12.81 -2.05 -4.96
CA SER A 19 12.15 -0.83 -5.45
C SER A 19 12.30 -0.67 -6.97
N ARG A 20 13.48 -0.95 -7.52
CA ARG A 20 13.76 -0.85 -8.96
C ARG A 20 13.05 -1.95 -9.74
N VAL A 21 13.00 -3.16 -9.20
CA VAL A 21 12.26 -4.27 -9.81
C VAL A 21 10.76 -3.96 -9.83
N VAL A 22 10.22 -3.48 -8.72
CA VAL A 22 8.80 -3.08 -8.62
C VAL A 22 8.49 -1.93 -9.57
N GLU A 23 9.36 -0.93 -9.65
CA GLU A 23 9.22 0.17 -10.62
C GLU A 23 9.21 -0.35 -12.06
N GLN A 24 10.10 -1.27 -12.40
CA GLN A 24 10.15 -1.88 -13.73
C GLN A 24 8.91 -2.73 -14.03
N VAL A 25 8.39 -3.46 -13.06
CA VAL A 25 7.13 -4.20 -13.18
C VAL A 25 5.96 -3.23 -13.43
N PHE A 26 5.92 -2.10 -12.73
CA PHE A 26 4.89 -1.07 -12.93
C PHE A 26 5.03 -0.31 -14.25
N ARG A 27 6.26 -0.12 -14.75
CA ARG A 27 6.51 0.48 -16.07
C ARG A 27 6.13 -0.48 -17.20
N SER A 28 6.47 -1.77 -17.06
CA SER A 28 6.22 -2.79 -18.08
C SER A 28 4.77 -3.25 -18.15
N ALA A 29 4.06 -3.25 -17.02
CA ALA A 29 2.63 -3.45 -16.95
C ALA A 29 2.01 -2.30 -16.14
N PRO A 30 1.31 -1.33 -16.77
CA PRO A 30 0.61 -0.30 -16.01
C PRO A 30 -0.38 -1.02 -15.10
N VAL A 31 -0.17 -0.91 -13.78
CA VAL A 31 -1.02 -1.54 -12.76
C VAL A 31 -2.46 -1.39 -13.22
N PRO A 32 -3.17 -2.49 -13.52
CA PRO A 32 -4.51 -2.38 -14.06
C PRO A 32 -5.28 -1.48 -13.11
N ARG A 33 -5.90 -0.40 -13.59
CA ARG A 33 -6.63 0.56 -12.74
C ARG A 33 -7.56 -0.14 -11.73
N ARG A 34 -8.01 -1.36 -12.08
CA ARG A 34 -8.72 -2.33 -11.24
C ARG A 34 -7.97 -2.77 -9.99
N VAL A 35 -6.67 -3.12 -10.07
CA VAL A 35 -5.86 -3.50 -8.90
C VAL A 35 -5.63 -2.30 -7.99
N ARG A 36 -5.36 -1.11 -8.54
CA ARG A 36 -5.26 0.14 -7.75
C ARG A 36 -6.56 0.43 -7.00
N LEU A 37 -7.70 0.25 -7.66
CA LEU A 37 -9.03 0.38 -7.04
C LEU A 37 -9.28 -0.70 -5.98
N LEU A 38 -8.87 -1.95 -6.22
CA LEU A 38 -9.01 -3.05 -5.27
C LEU A 38 -8.15 -2.83 -4.01
N ILE A 39 -6.91 -2.36 -4.17
CA ILE A 39 -6.03 -2.00 -3.05
C ILE A 39 -6.71 -0.89 -2.23
N LEU A 40 -7.13 0.21 -2.87
CA LEU A 40 -7.81 1.31 -2.19
C LEU A 40 -9.11 0.86 -1.50
N ARG A 41 -9.88 -0.06 -2.09
CA ARG A 41 -11.11 -0.60 -1.48
C ARG A 41 -10.83 -1.57 -0.33
N SER A 42 -9.71 -2.28 -0.36
CA SER A 42 -9.29 -3.20 0.70
C SER A 42 -8.63 -2.50 1.89
N LEU A 43 -8.30 -1.21 1.77
CA LEU A 43 -7.76 -0.45 2.89
C LEU A 43 -8.84 -0.31 3.98
N PRO A 44 -8.52 -0.66 5.25
CA PRO A 44 -9.48 -0.64 6.35
C PRO A 44 -9.98 0.76 6.70
N PHE A 45 -9.41 1.81 6.10
CA PHE A 45 -9.79 3.20 6.31
C PHE A 45 -10.94 3.67 5.40
N VAL A 46 -11.27 2.93 4.33
CA VAL A 46 -12.34 3.31 3.37
C VAL A 46 -13.69 2.69 3.74
N SER A 47 -13.73 1.67 4.63
CA SER A 47 -14.97 1.09 5.14
C SER A 47 -15.69 1.96 6.17
N SER A 48 -15.12 3.10 6.56
CA SER A 48 -15.85 4.17 7.25
C SER A 48 -16.85 4.77 6.26
N GLN A 49 -17.98 4.10 6.07
CA GLN A 49 -19.15 4.68 5.42
C GLN A 49 -19.34 6.11 5.94
N PRO A 50 -19.62 7.09 5.08
CA PRO A 50 -20.09 8.38 5.57
C PRO A 50 -21.35 8.07 6.37
N ARG A 51 -21.25 8.18 7.70
CA ARG A 51 -22.37 8.02 8.62
C ARG A 51 -23.42 9.00 8.12
N ARG A 52 -24.44 8.47 7.44
CA ARG A 52 -25.59 9.24 6.95
C ARG A 52 -26.20 9.82 8.21
N ILE A 53 -25.88 11.07 8.52
CA ILE A 53 -26.55 11.82 9.58
C ILE A 53 -27.97 11.98 9.06
N GLN A 54 -28.81 11.03 9.42
CA GLN A 54 -30.24 11.05 9.17
C GLN A 54 -30.77 12.11 10.12
N PHE A 55 -30.85 13.35 9.63
CA PHE A 55 -31.61 14.39 10.30
C PHE A 55 -33.06 13.92 10.36
N GLN A 56 -33.48 13.52 11.56
CA GLN A 56 -34.85 13.20 11.89
C GLN A 56 -35.48 14.48 12.45
N PRO A 57 -36.37 15.17 11.73
CA PRO A 57 -37.18 16.22 12.32
C PRO A 57 -38.30 15.57 13.14
N HIS A 58 -38.55 16.14 14.33
CA HIS A 58 -39.72 15.87 15.17
C HIS A 58 -40.93 16.63 14.66
#